data_AF-A0A4Y2KHW3-F1
#
_entry.id   AF-A0A4Y2KHW3-F1
#
_cell.length_a   1.000
_cell.length_b   1.000
_cell.length_c   1.000
_cell.angle_alpha   90.00
_cell.angle_beta   90.00
_cell.angle_gamma   90.00
#
_symmetry.space_group_name_H-M   'P 1'
#
loop_
_entity.id
_entity.type
_entity.pdbx_description
1 polymer ?
#
loop_
_entity_poly.entity_id
_entity_poly.type
_entity_poly.pdbx_seq_one_letter_code
_entity_poly.pdbx_strand_id
1 'polypeptide(L)'
;MSGREWDITCRTLSPCSKRENIFDWSDSQICNHWIKGKADVWKQFVRNRVSEIKEKTNRWYHCAGKDNPADKLNRGISAQALVNNKIWFSGQPWLLQINVPCNKSSDIVDTELNFVEEERRMVVVTFQTNIDPFQPLLNLDNYNDLDKVMRITSYVLRYANNCSRNREKILGNLTVNELINAEKYWVRCVQQTEFETEYEERRDKSS
;
A
#
# COMPACT_ATOMS: atom_id res chain seq x y z
N MET A 1 -23.97 -49.66 29.27
CA MET A 1 -23.23 -49.16 28.09
C MET A 1 -23.11 -47.64 28.26
N SER A 2 -22.28 -47.18 29.19
CA SER A 2 -20.96 -46.60 28.94
C SER A 2 -20.92 -45.52 27.85
N GLY A 3 -21.31 -44.29 28.19
CA GLY A 3 -20.83 -43.07 27.55
C GLY A 3 -19.97 -42.34 28.58
N ARG A 4 -18.65 -42.36 28.40
CA ARG A 4 -17.69 -41.79 29.35
C ARG A 4 -17.66 -40.27 29.27
N GLU A 5 -17.59 -39.70 30.47
CA GLU A 5 -17.39 -38.32 30.88
C GLU A 5 -16.25 -37.60 30.13
N TRP A 6 -16.52 -36.37 29.69
CA TRP A 6 -15.53 -35.31 29.52
C TRP A 6 -16.03 -34.05 30.24
N ASP A 7 -16.21 -34.17 31.56
CA ASP A 7 -16.35 -33.00 32.44
C ASP A 7 -14.94 -32.51 32.83
N ILE A 8 -14.45 -31.50 32.10
CA ILE A 8 -13.45 -30.57 32.63
C ILE A 8 -14.09 -29.19 32.59
N THR A 9 -14.49 -28.75 33.79
CA THR A 9 -15.10 -27.48 34.14
C THR A 9 -14.45 -26.27 33.45
N CYS A 10 -15.17 -25.65 32.50
CA CYS A 10 -14.99 -24.25 32.13
C CYS A 10 -15.40 -23.37 33.32
N ARG A 11 -14.46 -23.09 34.25
CA ARG A 11 -14.63 -21.96 35.18
C ARG A 11 -14.55 -20.68 34.38
N THR A 12 -15.73 -20.11 34.11
CA THR A 12 -16.02 -18.67 34.13
C THR A 12 -14.81 -17.77 33.86
N LEU A 13 -14.49 -17.57 32.58
CA LEU A 13 -13.83 -16.34 32.17
C LEU A 13 -14.85 -15.22 32.40
N SER A 14 -14.62 -14.44 33.46
CA SER A 14 -15.29 -13.18 33.73
C SER A 14 -15.40 -12.33 32.45
N PRO A 15 -16.44 -11.48 32.31
CA PRO A 15 -16.53 -10.54 31.20
C PRO A 15 -15.22 -9.77 31.12
N CYS A 16 -14.55 -9.89 29.98
CA CYS A 16 -13.26 -9.29 29.68
C CYS A 16 -13.27 -7.84 30.17
N SER A 17 -12.55 -7.55 31.27
CA SER A 17 -12.33 -6.18 31.74
C SER A 17 -11.92 -5.35 30.53
N LYS A 18 -12.67 -4.28 30.24
CA LYS A 18 -12.23 -3.30 29.25
C LYS A 18 -10.82 -2.90 29.65
N ARG A 19 -9.82 -3.28 28.85
CA ARG A 19 -8.44 -2.89 29.08
C ARG A 19 -8.36 -1.41 28.74
N GLU A 20 -8.56 -0.56 29.74
CA GLU A 20 -8.66 0.89 29.51
C GLU A 20 -7.35 1.52 29.03
N ASN A 21 -6.24 0.77 29.06
CA ASN A 21 -4.95 1.20 28.52
C ASN A 21 -4.18 0.05 27.85
N ILE A 22 -4.46 -0.22 26.57
CA ILE A 22 -3.61 -1.08 25.72
C ILE A 22 -2.58 -0.21 25.00
N PHE A 23 -1.32 -0.62 25.02
CA PHE A 23 -0.22 -0.01 24.27
C PHE A 23 0.41 -1.07 23.38
N ASP A 24 0.61 -0.73 22.10
CA ASP A 24 1.12 -1.63 21.08
C ASP A 24 2.53 -1.21 20.66
N TRP A 25 3.41 -2.19 20.41
CA TRP A 25 4.83 -1.96 20.19
C TRP A 25 5.29 -2.69 18.93
N SER A 26 6.12 -2.01 18.14
CA SER A 26 6.78 -2.58 16.96
C SER A 26 8.20 -2.08 16.86
N ASP A 27 9.11 -2.95 16.42
CA ASP A 27 10.49 -2.60 16.10
C ASP A 27 10.71 -2.13 14.67
N SER A 28 9.67 -2.22 13.84
CA SER A 28 9.70 -1.65 12.50
C SER A 28 9.32 -0.17 12.56
N GLN A 29 10.32 0.70 12.35
CA GLN A 29 10.10 2.14 12.22
C GLN A 29 9.21 2.47 11.01
N ILE A 30 9.40 1.77 9.89
CA ILE A 30 8.56 1.90 8.68
C ILE A 30 7.09 1.57 8.99
N CYS A 31 6.81 0.45 9.67
CA CYS A 31 5.45 0.08 10.06
C CYS A 31 4.82 1.13 10.99
N ASN A 32 5.58 1.57 12.01
CA ASN A 32 5.14 2.64 12.90
C ASN A 32 4.87 3.94 12.14
N HIS A 33 5.67 4.28 11.13
CA HIS A 33 5.46 5.46 10.29
C HIS A 33 4.14 5.35 9.51
N TRP A 34 3.87 4.20 8.87
CA TRP A 34 2.60 3.97 8.16
C TRP A 34 1.39 4.09 9.08
N ILE A 35 1.47 3.50 10.28
CA ILE A 35 0.40 3.54 11.29
C ILE A 35 0.21 4.97 11.81
N LYS A 36 1.27 5.74 12.08
CA LYS A 36 1.13 7.13 12.54
C LYS A 36 0.64 8.08 11.44
N GLY A 37 0.94 7.79 10.17
CA GLY A 37 0.48 8.55 9.00
C GLY A 37 -1.02 8.40 8.70
N LYS A 38 -1.52 9.10 7.67
CA LYS A 38 -2.91 8.96 7.20
C LYS A 38 -3.03 7.73 6.30
N ALA A 39 -3.94 6.81 6.59
CA ALA A 39 -4.06 5.54 5.83
C ALA A 39 -4.29 5.77 4.32
N ASP A 40 -5.07 6.80 3.96
CA ASP A 40 -5.47 7.09 2.59
C ASP A 40 -4.33 7.53 1.66
N VAL A 41 -3.18 7.93 2.22
CA VAL A 41 -2.02 8.33 1.42
C VAL A 41 -1.23 7.14 0.91
N TRP A 42 -1.48 5.93 1.42
CA TRP A 42 -0.75 4.72 1.06
C TRP A 42 -1.43 3.94 -0.07
N LYS A 43 -0.67 3.12 -0.80
CA LYS A 43 -1.22 2.14 -1.76
C LYS A 43 -2.22 1.19 -1.08
N GLN A 44 -3.09 0.58 -1.89
CA GLN A 44 -4.25 -0.17 -1.42
C GLN A 44 -3.94 -1.23 -0.35
N PHE A 45 -2.85 -1.99 -0.52
CA PHE A 45 -2.46 -3.01 0.46
C PHE A 45 -2.14 -2.40 1.83
N VAL A 46 -1.22 -1.42 1.88
CA VAL A 46 -0.80 -0.75 3.11
C VAL A 46 -1.96 0.02 3.73
N ARG A 47 -2.76 0.73 2.92
CA ARG A 47 -3.97 1.43 3.36
C ARG A 47 -4.92 0.52 4.10
N ASN A 48 -5.30 -0.61 3.49
CA ASN A 48 -6.27 -1.54 4.07
C ASN A 48 -5.77 -2.09 5.41
N ARG A 49 -4.49 -2.46 5.51
CA ARG A 49 -3.88 -2.97 6.74
C ARG A 49 -3.79 -1.91 7.84
N VAL A 50 -3.36 -0.70 7.50
CA VAL A 50 -3.29 0.41 8.46
C VAL A 50 -4.67 0.78 8.98
N SER A 51 -5.70 0.79 8.11
CA SER A 51 -7.08 1.03 8.54
C SER A 51 -7.56 -0.02 9.55
N GLU A 52 -7.37 -1.31 9.27
CA GLU A 52 -7.75 -2.40 10.18
C GLU A 52 -7.02 -2.29 11.54
N ILE A 53 -5.74 -1.94 11.53
CA ILE A 53 -4.95 -1.75 12.75
C ILE A 53 -5.51 -0.60 13.58
N LYS A 54 -5.83 0.53 12.94
CA LYS A 54 -6.34 1.74 13.62
C LYS A 54 -7.74 1.58 14.19
N GLU A 55 -8.58 0.73 13.60
CA GLU A 55 -9.89 0.37 14.16
C GLU A 55 -9.75 -0.30 15.53
N LYS A 56 -8.64 -1.02 15.77
CA LYS A 56 -8.39 -1.73 17.03
C LYS A 56 -7.70 -0.84 18.06
N THR A 57 -6.70 -0.06 17.64
CA THR A 57 -5.86 0.74 18.54
C THR A 57 -5.08 1.82 17.79
N ASN A 58 -4.97 2.99 18.42
CA ASN A 58 -4.17 4.12 17.91
C ASN A 58 -2.89 4.36 18.72
N ARG A 59 -2.57 3.49 19.68
CA ARG A 59 -1.48 3.67 20.64
C ARG A 59 -0.27 2.80 20.28
N TRP A 60 0.34 3.11 19.13
CA TRP A 60 1.52 2.40 18.61
C TRP A 60 2.84 3.13 18.89
N TYR A 61 3.81 2.38 19.40
CA TYR A 61 5.12 2.87 19.80
C TYR A 61 6.25 2.04 19.21
N HIS A 62 7.44 2.64 19.18
CA HIS A 62 8.65 1.97 18.72
C HIS A 62 9.40 1.36 19.89
N CYS A 63 9.81 0.10 19.75
CA CYS A 63 10.83 -0.53 20.60
C CYS A 63 12.02 -0.93 19.74
N ALA A 64 13.26 -0.85 20.24
CA ALA A 64 14.38 -1.35 19.46
C ALA A 64 14.26 -2.86 19.27
N GLY A 65 14.67 -3.42 18.12
CA GLY A 65 14.57 -4.87 17.87
C GLY A 65 15.27 -5.73 18.94
N LYS A 66 16.38 -5.26 19.52
CA LYS A 66 17.06 -5.92 20.65
C LYS A 66 16.18 -6.02 21.91
N ASP A 67 15.27 -5.07 22.07
CA ASP A 67 14.35 -4.99 23.20
C ASP A 67 12.99 -5.62 22.91
N ASN A 68 12.71 -5.95 21.64
CA ASN A 68 11.49 -6.60 21.20
C ASN A 68 11.51 -8.10 21.58
N PRO A 69 10.68 -8.57 22.54
CA PRO A 69 10.63 -9.99 22.87
C PRO A 69 10.18 -10.85 21.68
N ALA A 70 9.34 -10.32 20.77
CA ALA A 70 8.87 -11.03 19.57
C ALA A 70 10.00 -11.41 18.60
N ASP A 71 11.06 -10.59 18.54
CA ASP A 71 12.24 -10.85 17.70
C ASP A 71 12.93 -12.17 18.07
N LYS A 72 12.88 -12.57 19.36
CA LYS A 72 13.49 -13.84 19.81
C LYS A 72 12.82 -15.07 19.19
N LEU A 73 11.50 -15.03 18.98
CA LEU A 73 10.81 -16.11 18.27
C LEU A 73 11.16 -16.09 16.78
N ASN A 74 11.17 -14.91 16.17
CA ASN A 74 11.45 -14.76 14.74
C ASN A 74 12.87 -15.19 14.36
N ARG A 75 13.86 -15.02 15.25
CA ARG A 75 15.25 -15.45 15.03
C ARG A 75 15.52 -16.92 15.34
N GLY A 76 14.55 -17.63 15.92
CA GLY A 76 14.72 -19.00 16.37
C GLY A 76 15.38 -19.07 17.74
N ILE A 77 14.60 -19.42 18.76
CA ILE A 77 15.05 -19.72 20.11
C ILE A 77 14.63 -21.16 20.46
N SER A 78 15.51 -21.92 21.11
CA SER A 78 15.14 -23.28 21.54
C SER A 78 14.07 -23.23 22.63
N ALA A 79 13.21 -24.24 22.69
CA ALA A 79 12.15 -24.32 23.71
C ALA A 79 12.71 -24.21 25.14
N GLN A 80 13.85 -24.85 25.41
CA GLN A 80 14.52 -24.78 26.70
C GLN A 80 15.03 -23.36 27.01
N ALA A 81 15.59 -22.65 26.03
CA ALA A 81 16.03 -21.28 26.22
C ALA A 81 14.84 -20.32 26.37
N LEU A 82 13.72 -20.58 25.68
CA LEU A 82 12.50 -19.78 25.76
C LEU A 82 11.85 -19.87 27.14
N VAL A 83 11.69 -21.09 27.69
CA VAL A 83 11.11 -21.31 29.03
C VAL A 83 11.91 -20.56 30.11
N ASN A 84 13.23 -20.46 29.93
CA ASN A 84 14.11 -19.74 30.86
C ASN A 84 14.24 -18.23 30.55
N ASN A 85 13.52 -17.71 29.55
CA ASN A 85 13.65 -16.33 29.09
C ASN A 85 12.69 -15.39 29.84
N LYS A 86 13.18 -14.74 30.89
CA LYS A 86 12.36 -13.78 31.67
C LYS A 86 11.80 -12.63 30.82
N ILE A 87 12.55 -12.14 29.84
CA ILE A 87 12.11 -11.03 28.98
C ILE A 87 10.92 -11.42 28.11
N TRP A 88 10.83 -12.67 27.66
CA TRP A 88 9.69 -13.15 26.87
C TRP A 88 8.38 -13.10 27.66
N PHE A 89 8.41 -13.58 28.90
CA PHE A 89 7.20 -13.70 29.72
C PHE A 89 6.86 -12.44 30.51
N SER A 90 7.87 -11.67 30.94
CA SER A 90 7.68 -10.49 31.79
C SER A 90 7.82 -9.17 31.03
N GLY A 91 8.30 -9.20 29.79
CA GLY A 91 8.66 -8.00 29.04
C GLY A 91 9.90 -7.31 29.60
N GLN A 92 10.27 -6.19 28.98
CA GLN A 92 11.32 -5.30 29.49
C GLN A 92 10.80 -4.49 30.69
N PRO A 93 11.65 -4.16 31.68
CA PRO A 93 11.24 -3.39 32.87
C PRO A 93 10.59 -2.04 32.54
N TRP A 94 10.99 -1.40 31.44
CA TRP A 94 10.44 -0.12 31.00
C TRP A 94 9.01 -0.22 30.43
N LEU A 95 8.54 -1.40 30.00
CA LEU A 95 7.15 -1.61 29.56
C LEU A 95 6.14 -1.46 30.71
N LEU A 96 6.60 -1.68 31.94
CA LEU A 96 5.78 -1.57 33.16
C LEU A 96 5.75 -0.14 33.72
N GLN A 97 6.51 0.79 33.13
CA GLN A 97 6.55 2.18 33.56
C GLN A 97 5.37 2.94 32.94
N ILE A 98 4.54 3.59 33.77
CA ILE A 98 3.38 4.39 33.35
C ILE A 98 3.77 5.54 32.41
N ASN A 99 5.00 6.04 32.53
CA ASN A 99 5.57 7.07 31.67
C ASN A 99 6.64 6.44 30.78
N VAL A 100 6.22 5.76 29.70
CA VAL A 100 7.20 5.18 28.79
C VAL A 100 7.94 6.33 28.08
N PRO A 101 9.28 6.41 28.16
CA PRO A 101 10.04 7.34 27.35
C PRO A 101 9.79 6.94 25.91
N CYS A 102 8.96 7.72 25.21
CA CYS A 102 8.90 7.65 23.76
C CYS A 102 10.31 8.02 23.30
N ASN A 103 11.14 7.01 23.00
CA ASN A 103 12.38 7.25 22.28
C ASN A 103 11.94 7.98 21.02
N LYS A 104 12.20 9.28 20.98
CA LYS A 104 12.11 10.10 19.77
C LYS A 104 13.21 9.55 18.87
N SER A 105 12.97 8.41 18.23
CA SER A 105 13.83 7.92 17.16
C SER A 105 13.57 8.82 15.98
N SER A 106 14.29 9.93 15.95
CA SER A 106 14.34 10.93 14.88
C SER A 106 15.14 10.47 13.67
N ASP A 107 15.58 9.21 13.64
CA ASP A 107 16.58 8.77 12.68
C ASP A 107 15.98 7.67 11.79
N ILE A 108 14.94 8.02 11.03
CA ILE A 108 14.63 7.27 9.81
C ILE A 108 15.78 7.62 8.87
N VAL A 109 16.68 6.66 8.63
CA VAL A 109 17.80 6.82 7.70
C VAL A 109 17.23 7.16 6.32
N ASP A 110 17.84 8.11 5.60
CA ASP A 110 17.34 8.61 4.29
C ASP A 110 16.98 7.50 3.28
N THR A 111 17.66 6.35 3.36
CA THR A 111 17.35 5.17 2.54
C THR A 111 15.97 4.58 2.84
N GLU A 112 15.52 4.55 4.09
CA GLU A 112 14.20 4.05 4.49
C GLU A 112 13.07 5.02 4.09
N LEU A 113 13.35 6.32 4.01
CA LEU A 113 12.38 7.32 3.54
C LEU A 113 12.01 7.10 2.07
N ASN A 114 12.96 6.75 1.22
CA ASN A 114 12.70 6.46 -0.20
C ASN A 114 11.73 5.27 -0.38
N PHE A 115 11.92 4.18 0.38
CA PHE A 115 10.99 3.04 0.35
C PHE A 115 9.59 3.39 0.86
N VAL A 116 9.49 4.30 1.84
CA VAL A 116 8.21 4.79 2.36
C VAL A 116 7.49 5.67 1.33
N GLU A 117 8.23 6.47 0.56
CA GLU A 117 7.67 7.31 -0.50
C GLU A 117 7.15 6.49 -1.68
N GLU A 118 7.83 5.41 -2.07
CA GLU A 118 7.37 4.49 -3.11
C GLU A 118 6.01 3.88 -2.80
N GLU A 119 5.67 3.69 -1.52
CA GLU A 119 4.40 3.12 -1.08
C GLU A 119 3.25 4.14 -0.96
N ARG A 120 3.51 5.41 -1.27
CA ARG A 120 2.44 6.40 -1.40
C ARG A 120 1.59 6.13 -2.63
N ARG A 121 0.28 6.33 -2.47
CA ARG A 121 -0.66 6.28 -3.58
C ARG A 121 -0.30 7.39 -4.57
N MET A 122 -0.05 7.04 -5.82
CA MET A 122 0.07 8.06 -6.87
C MET A 122 -1.28 8.73 -7.07
N VAL A 123 -1.29 10.06 -7.00
CA VAL A 123 -2.47 10.86 -7.34
C VAL A 123 -2.58 10.87 -8.87
N VAL A 124 -3.55 10.12 -9.41
CA VAL A 124 -3.91 10.21 -10.82
C VAL A 124 -4.88 11.37 -10.96
N VAL A 125 -4.43 12.48 -11.56
CA VAL A 125 -5.31 13.59 -11.92
C VAL A 125 -6.07 13.20 -13.18
N THR A 126 -7.36 12.90 -13.02
CA THR A 126 -8.26 12.64 -14.16
C THR A 126 -8.87 13.97 -14.60
N PHE A 127 -8.54 14.42 -15.81
CA PHE A 127 -9.21 15.57 -16.42
C PHE A 127 -10.58 15.11 -16.95
N GLN A 128 -11.66 15.63 -16.39
CA GLN A 128 -12.97 15.55 -17.04
C GLN A 128 -12.96 16.48 -18.24
N THR A 129 -12.94 15.90 -19.43
CA THR A 129 -13.22 16.62 -20.67
C THR A 129 -14.65 16.24 -21.07
N ASN A 130 -15.46 17.22 -21.48
CA ASN A 130 -16.69 16.93 -22.22
C ASN A 130 -16.23 16.40 -23.58
N ILE A 131 -16.29 15.08 -23.78
CA ILE A 131 -15.84 14.46 -25.03
C ILE A 131 -17.08 14.13 -25.84
N ASP A 132 -17.10 14.61 -27.09
CA ASP A 132 -17.77 13.91 -28.18
C ASP A 132 -17.46 12.40 -28.12
N PRO A 133 -18.32 11.50 -28.64
CA PRO A 133 -18.07 10.06 -28.57
C PRO A 133 -16.66 9.73 -29.02
N PHE A 134 -15.88 9.12 -28.11
CA PHE A 134 -14.46 8.86 -28.29
C PHE A 134 -14.24 8.05 -29.58
N GLN A 135 -13.55 8.64 -30.56
CA GLN A 135 -13.14 7.95 -31.77
C GLN A 135 -11.65 7.60 -31.67
N PRO A 136 -11.28 6.31 -31.79
CA PRO A 136 -9.88 5.91 -31.79
C PRO A 136 -9.15 6.52 -32.99
N LEU A 137 -7.88 6.85 -32.80
CA LEU A 137 -7.04 7.54 -33.79
C LEU A 137 -6.92 6.78 -35.11
N LEU A 138 -6.91 5.45 -35.03
CA LEU A 138 -6.81 4.54 -36.17
C LEU A 138 -7.90 3.47 -36.02
N ASN A 139 -8.40 2.95 -37.13
CA ASN A 139 -9.12 1.68 -37.10
C ASN A 139 -8.10 0.54 -37.09
N LEU A 140 -8.05 -0.22 -36.00
CA LEU A 140 -7.11 -1.33 -35.83
C LEU A 140 -7.33 -2.46 -36.84
N ASP A 141 -8.56 -2.64 -37.35
CA ASP A 141 -8.88 -3.68 -38.34
C ASP A 141 -8.14 -3.49 -39.68
N ASN A 142 -7.64 -2.28 -39.94
CA ASN A 142 -6.86 -1.98 -41.13
C ASN A 142 -5.38 -2.40 -41.02
N TYR A 143 -4.94 -2.95 -39.88
CA TYR A 143 -3.55 -3.24 -39.59
C TYR A 143 -3.37 -4.66 -39.03
N ASN A 144 -2.38 -5.37 -39.56
CA ASN A 144 -1.99 -6.71 -39.11
C ASN A 144 -0.67 -6.74 -38.31
N ASP A 145 -0.14 -5.55 -37.96
CA ASP A 145 1.16 -5.39 -37.31
C ASP A 145 1.05 -4.36 -36.18
N LEU A 146 1.18 -4.84 -34.94
CA LEU A 146 1.08 -4.01 -33.75
C LEU A 146 2.24 -3.01 -33.64
N ASP A 147 3.45 -3.40 -34.03
CA ASP A 147 4.61 -2.50 -33.99
C ASP A 147 4.42 -1.34 -34.97
N LYS A 148 3.82 -1.62 -36.13
CA LYS A 148 3.45 -0.58 -37.10
C LYS A 148 2.41 0.37 -36.51
N VAL A 149 1.37 -0.14 -35.85
CA VAL A 149 0.36 0.67 -35.16
C VAL A 149 1.03 1.55 -34.10
N MET A 150 1.85 0.97 -33.22
CA MET A 150 2.55 1.71 -32.17
C MET A 150 3.41 2.84 -32.74
N ARG A 151 4.20 2.55 -33.78
CA ARG A 151 5.04 3.57 -34.43
C ARG A 151 4.21 4.70 -35.03
N ILE A 152 3.14 4.38 -35.76
CA ILE A 152 2.26 5.39 -36.37
C ILE A 152 1.64 6.25 -35.27
N THR A 153 1.06 5.64 -34.24
CA THR A 153 0.46 6.35 -33.11
C THR A 153 1.49 7.25 -32.41
N SER A 154 2.70 6.75 -32.14
CA SER A 154 3.77 7.57 -31.55
C SER A 154 4.13 8.78 -32.40
N TYR A 155 4.24 8.63 -33.72
CA TYR A 155 4.52 9.76 -34.62
C TYR A 155 3.39 10.78 -34.65
N VAL A 156 2.13 10.34 -34.65
CA VAL A 156 0.98 11.25 -34.62
C VAL A 156 0.91 12.01 -33.30
N LEU A 157 1.12 11.34 -32.17
CA LEU A 157 1.16 11.99 -30.86
C LEU A 157 2.33 12.99 -30.76
N ARG A 158 3.51 12.63 -31.29
CA ARG A 158 4.65 13.56 -31.39
C ARG A 158 4.31 14.77 -32.23
N TYR A 159 3.68 14.57 -33.39
CA TYR A 159 3.26 15.66 -34.26
C TYR A 159 2.31 16.63 -33.54
N ALA A 160 1.27 16.10 -32.89
CA ALA A 160 0.33 16.89 -32.10
C ALA A 160 1.03 17.67 -30.97
N ASN A 161 1.99 17.03 -30.28
CA ASN A 161 2.80 17.69 -29.26
C ASN A 161 3.65 18.82 -29.85
N ASN A 162 4.26 18.62 -31.01
CA ASN A 162 5.07 19.61 -31.72
C ASN A 162 4.25 20.77 -32.29
N CYS A 163 2.92 20.63 -32.46
CA CYS A 163 2.02 21.72 -32.83
C CYS A 163 1.77 22.71 -31.67
N SER A 164 2.15 22.37 -30.44
CA SER A 164 1.99 23.26 -29.28
C SER A 164 3.03 24.38 -29.27
N ARG A 165 2.59 25.64 -29.18
CA ARG A 165 3.43 26.85 -29.32
C ARG A 165 4.58 26.99 -28.30
N ASN A 166 4.49 26.34 -27.14
CA ASN A 166 5.42 26.52 -26.01
C ASN A 166 6.24 25.26 -25.66
N ARG A 167 6.42 24.33 -26.60
CA ARG A 167 7.23 23.12 -26.37
C ARG A 167 8.39 23.05 -27.36
N GLU A 168 9.53 22.57 -26.88
CA GLU A 168 10.65 22.21 -27.77
C GLU A 168 10.21 21.09 -28.71
N LYS A 169 10.56 21.25 -29.99
CA LYS A 169 10.18 20.29 -31.02
C LYS A 169 11.05 19.05 -30.91
N ILE A 170 10.41 17.90 -30.77
CA ILE A 170 11.09 16.61 -30.74
C ILE A 170 11.32 16.15 -32.19
N LEU A 171 12.57 15.83 -32.51
CA LEU A 171 13.03 15.41 -33.84
C LEU A 171 13.83 14.10 -33.73
N GLY A 172 13.98 13.38 -34.85
CA GLY A 172 14.78 12.15 -34.93
C GLY A 172 13.98 10.86 -34.69
N ASN A 173 14.67 9.81 -34.24
CA ASN A 173 14.07 8.49 -34.04
C ASN A 173 13.04 8.49 -32.90
N LEU A 174 12.11 7.54 -32.93
CA LEU A 174 11.17 7.32 -31.83
C LEU A 174 11.93 6.91 -30.56
N THR A 175 11.56 7.54 -29.45
CA THR A 175 12.05 7.15 -28.13
C THR A 175 11.17 6.04 -27.56
N VAL A 176 11.73 5.24 -26.64
CA VAL A 176 10.98 4.20 -25.92
C VAL A 176 9.77 4.80 -25.18
N ASN A 177 9.91 6.00 -24.63
CA ASN A 177 8.83 6.67 -23.93
C ASN A 177 7.64 7.00 -24.84
N GLU A 178 7.89 7.33 -26.12
CA GLU A 178 6.82 7.60 -27.08
C GLU A 178 6.08 6.33 -27.51
N LEU A 179 6.77 5.19 -27.55
CA LEU A 179 6.14 3.88 -27.77
C LEU A 179 5.27 3.49 -26.56
N ILE A 180 5.78 3.67 -25.34
CA ILE A 180 5.02 3.43 -24.10
C ILE A 180 3.76 4.33 -24.05
N ASN A 181 3.87 5.59 -24.48
CA ASN A 181 2.73 6.49 -24.51
C ASN A 181 1.69 6.09 -25.56
N ALA A 182 2.13 5.57 -26.72
CA ALA A 182 1.23 5.01 -27.72
C ALA A 182 0.51 3.75 -27.21
N GLU A 183 1.22 2.86 -26.51
CA GLU A 183 0.62 1.69 -25.88
C GLU A 183 -0.45 2.09 -24.85
N LYS A 184 -0.11 3.02 -23.95
CA LYS A 184 -1.06 3.57 -22.96
C LYS A 184 -2.29 4.19 -23.60
N TYR A 185 -2.14 4.85 -24.75
CA TYR A 185 -3.27 5.37 -25.50
C TYR A 185 -4.21 4.25 -25.91
N TRP A 186 -3.69 3.18 -26.54
CA TRP A 186 -4.51 2.05 -26.99
C TRP A 186 -5.14 1.25 -25.86
N VAL A 187 -4.41 1.05 -24.76
CA VAL A 187 -4.98 0.44 -23.54
C VAL A 187 -6.18 1.24 -23.04
N ARG A 188 -6.10 2.58 -23.04
CA ARG A 188 -7.24 3.43 -22.67
C ARG A 188 -8.40 3.32 -23.65
N CYS A 189 -8.14 3.25 -24.96
CA CYS A 189 -9.18 3.05 -25.97
C CYS A 189 -9.98 1.76 -25.71
N VAL A 190 -9.27 0.65 -25.49
CA VAL A 190 -9.89 -0.65 -25.22
C VAL A 190 -10.64 -0.63 -23.89
N GLN A 191 -10.04 -0.02 -22.86
CA GLN A 191 -10.70 0.11 -21.56
C GLN A 191 -12.01 0.91 -21.64
N GLN A 192 -12.05 1.98 -22.43
CA GLN A 192 -13.25 2.80 -22.61
C GLN A 192 -14.34 2.12 -23.44
N THR A 193 -13.97 1.26 -24.38
CA THR A 193 -14.92 0.56 -25.26
C THR A 193 -15.47 -0.71 -24.63
N GLU A 194 -14.64 -1.49 -23.94
CA GLU A 194 -15.02 -2.80 -23.38
C GLU A 194 -15.56 -2.72 -21.94
N PHE A 195 -15.22 -1.67 -21.18
CA PHE A 195 -15.60 -1.51 -19.76
C PHE A 195 -16.39 -0.23 -19.49
N GLU A 196 -17.16 0.23 -20.48
CA GLU A 196 -17.98 1.46 -20.38
C GLU A 196 -18.87 1.46 -19.12
N THR A 197 -19.50 0.33 -18.82
CA THR A 197 -20.34 0.12 -17.62
C THR A 197 -19.56 0.16 -16.30
N GLU A 198 -18.34 -0.39 -16.24
CA GLU A 198 -17.51 -0.33 -15.02
C GLU A 198 -16.99 1.10 -14.76
N TYR A 199 -16.82 1.90 -15.81
CA TYR A 199 -16.40 3.29 -15.73
C TYR A 199 -17.50 4.21 -15.18
N GLU A 200 -18.74 3.99 -15.60
CA GLU A 200 -19.92 4.69 -15.07
C GLU A 200 -20.14 4.38 -13.58
N GLU A 201 -20.08 3.11 -13.19
CA GLU A 201 -20.26 2.69 -11.79
C GLU A 201 -19.18 3.24 -10.83
N ARG A 202 -17.94 3.44 -11.30
CA ARG A 202 -16.87 4.04 -10.50
C ARG A 202 -17.02 5.55 -10.36
N ARG A 203 -17.71 6.21 -11.30
CA ARG A 203 -18.00 7.65 -11.24
C ARG A 203 -19.09 7.95 -10.22
N ASP A 204 -20.11 7.11 -10.14
CA ASP A 204 -21.23 7.26 -9.21
C ASP A 204 -20.85 6.97 -7.75
N LYS A 205 -19.88 6.08 -7.50
CA LYS A 205 -19.38 5.79 -6.15
C LYS A 205 -18.49 6.87 -5.54
N SER A 206 -18.12 7.90 -6.31
CA SER A 206 -17.25 8.99 -5.87
C SER A 206 -17.99 10.32 -5.68
N SER A 207 -19.32 10.32 -5.79
CA SER A 207 -20.21 11.46 -5.50
C SER A 207 -20.91 11.30 -4.15
#